data_AF-A0A9P6DEE2-F1
#
_entry.id   AF-A0A9P6DEE2-F1
#
_cell.length_a   1.000
_cell.length_b   1.000
_cell.length_c   1.000
_cell.angle_alpha   90.00
_cell.angle_beta   90.00
_cell.angle_gamma   90.00
#
_symmetry.space_group_name_H-M   'P 1'
#
loop_
_entity.id
_entity.type
_entity.pdbx_description
1 polymer ?
#
loop_
_entity_poly.entity_id
_entity_poly.type
_entity_poly.pdbx_seq_one_letter_code
_entity_poly.pdbx_strand_id
1 'polypeptide(L)' 'MLVQVDSAEEYFINCIIDKKKVGRGYQYLIRWVGWGLEEDCWPLRVELQDCEALDQWLKAKGHW' A
#
# COMPACT_ATOMS: atom_id res chain seq x y z
N MET A 1 11.15 -26.65 -22.97
CA MET A 1 11.09 -26.25 -21.55
C MET A 1 10.60 -24.81 -21.54
N LEU A 2 9.35 -24.56 -21.17
CA LEU A 2 8.80 -23.21 -21.06
C LEU A 2 9.09 -22.71 -19.65
N VAL A 3 9.92 -21.69 -19.51
CA VAL A 3 10.12 -21.00 -18.24
C VAL A 3 8.86 -20.17 -17.97
N GLN A 4 8.10 -20.56 -16.97
CA GLN A 4 7.01 -19.74 -16.46
C GLN A 4 7.68 -18.62 -15.65
N VAL A 5 7.94 -17.48 -16.30
CA VAL A 5 8.21 -16.24 -15.57
C VAL A 5 6.85 -15.80 -15.01
N ASP A 6 6.52 -16.31 -13.83
CA ASP A 6 5.47 -15.74 -13.02
C ASP A 6 6.01 -14.38 -12.55
N SER A 7 5.77 -13.37 -13.39
CA SER A 7 6.15 -11.98 -13.13
C SER A 7 5.18 -11.42 -12.07
N ALA A 8 5.11 -12.07 -10.92
CA ALA A 8 4.62 -11.43 -9.70
C ALA A 8 5.70 -10.42 -9.31
N GLU A 9 5.70 -9.27 -9.99
CA GLU A 9 6.60 -8.17 -9.66
C GLU A 9 6.26 -7.75 -8.22
N GLU A 10 7.14 -8.13 -7.29
CA GLU A 10 7.05 -7.74 -5.89
C GLU A 10 7.38 -6.24 -5.80
N TYR A 11 6.34 -5.40 -5.88
CA TYR A 11 6.52 -3.95 -5.76
C TYR A 11 6.64 -3.55 -4.30
N PHE A 12 7.69 -2.79 -3.97
CA PHE A 12 7.90 -2.27 -2.63
C PHE A 12 7.09 -0.99 -2.41
N ILE A 13 6.23 -1.00 -1.38
CA ILE A 13 5.55 0.19 -0.90
C ILE A 13 6.57 1.04 -0.14
N ASN A 14 6.80 2.27 -0.60
CA ASN A 14 7.69 3.22 0.06
C ASN A 14 7.08 3.67 1.40
N CYS A 15 5.85 4.17 1.36
CA CYS A 15 5.10 4.57 2.54
C CYS A 15 3.63 4.82 2.20
N ILE A 16 2.78 4.85 3.23
CA ILE A 16 1.42 5.36 3.10
C ILE A 16 1.46 6.88 3.25
N ILE A 17 0.93 7.57 2.25
CA ILE A 17 0.87 9.03 2.18
C ILE A 17 -0.35 9.55 2.94
N ASP A 18 -1.51 8.92 2.72
CA ASP A 18 -2.79 9.42 3.21
C ASP A 18 -3.77 8.29 3.54
N LYS A 19 -4.84 8.61 4.28
CA LYS A 19 -5.97 7.71 4.49
C LYS A 19 -7.26 8.46 4.22
N LYS A 20 -8.22 7.77 3.59
CA LYS A 20 -9.59 8.27 3.45
C LYS A 20 -10.58 7.22 3.87
N LYS A 21 -11.66 7.67 4.51
CA LYS A 21 -12.79 6.80 4.87
C LYS A 21 -13.72 6.70 3.66
N VAL A 22 -14.02 5.47 3.24
CA VAL A 22 -14.91 5.21 2.10
C VAL A 22 -16.00 4.24 2.54
N GLY A 23 -17.23 4.75 2.64
CA GLY A 23 -18.37 3.99 3.14
C GLY A 23 -18.13 3.43 4.55
N ARG A 24 -18.09 2.09 4.65
CA ARG A 24 -17.85 1.36 5.90
C ARG A 24 -16.37 1.02 6.14
N GLY A 25 -15.49 1.32 5.17
CA GLY A 25 -14.07 0.96 5.21
C GLY A 25 -13.12 2.16 5.13
N TYR A 26 -11.82 1.84 5.03
CA TYR A 26 -10.75 2.81 4.82
C TYR A 26 -9.93 2.39 3.61
N GLN A 27 -9.53 3.39 2.83
CA GLN A 27 -8.53 3.28 1.78
C GLN A 27 -7.30 4.08 2.19
N TYR A 28 -6.14 3.61 1.76
CA TYR A 28 -4.86 4.24 2.07
C TYR A 28 -4.14 4.55 0.78
N LEU A 29 -3.62 5.76 0.66
CA LEU A 29 -2.82 6.14 -0.48
C LEU A 29 -1.42 5.58 -0.27
N ILE A 30 -1.03 4.60 -1.07
CA ILE A 30 0.33 4.07 -1.05
C ILE A 30 1.17 4.77 -2.11
N ARG A 31 2.42 5.07 -1.76
CA ARG A 31 3.46 5.41 -2.72
C ARG A 31 4.39 4.23 -2.91
N TRP A 32 4.66 3.88 -4.16
CA TRP A 32 5.64 2.85 -4.51
C TRP A 32 7.06 3.43 -4.51
N VAL A 33 8.05 2.58 -4.22
CA VAL A 33 9.47 2.97 -4.30
C VAL A 33 9.85 3.12 -5.77
N GLY A 34 10.37 4.30 -6.15
CA GLY A 34 10.88 4.55 -7.51
C GLY A 34 9.81 4.92 -8.55
N TRP A 35 8.53 4.94 -8.17
CA TRP A 35 7.44 5.38 -9.04
C TRP A 35 6.89 6.74 -8.61
N GLY A 36 6.37 7.49 -9.58
CA GLY A 36 5.83 8.83 -9.35
C GLY A 36 4.47 8.86 -8.66
N LEU A 37 3.99 10.08 -8.38
CA LEU A 37 2.64 10.36 -7.86
C LEU A 37 1.52 9.78 -8.72
N GLU A 38 1.79 9.57 -10.01
CA GLU A 38 0.83 9.08 -10.99
C GLU A 38 0.49 7.60 -10.77
N GLU A 39 1.42 6.84 -10.18
CA GLU A 39 1.26 5.41 -9.89
C GLU A 39 0.74 5.17 -8.47
N ASP A 40 0.47 6.24 -7.71
CA ASP A 40 -0.09 6.10 -6.37
C ASP A 40 -1.47 5.44 -6.44
N CYS A 41 -1.67 4.41 -5.62
CA CYS A 41 -2.92 3.67 -5.59
C CYS A 41 -3.62 3.81 -4.24
N TRP A 42 -4.95 3.59 -4.24
CA TRP A 42 -5.81 3.60 -3.05
C TRP A 42 -6.35 2.20 -2.72
N PRO A 43 -5.50 1.22 -2.37
CA PRO A 43 -5.95 -0.09 -1.93
C PRO A 43 -6.80 -0.02 -0.67
N LEU A 44 -7.62 -1.04 -0.48
CA LEU A 44 -8.41 -1.20 0.73
C LEU A 44 -7.51 -1.57 1.92
N ARG A 45 -7.94 -1.20 3.12
CA ARG A 45 -7.25 -1.59 4.37
C ARG A 45 -6.93 -3.08 4.44
N VAL A 46 -7.85 -3.92 3.95
CA VAL A 46 -7.71 -5.38 4.00
C VAL A 46 -6.57 -5.88 3.11
N GLU A 47 -6.33 -5.22 1.98
CA GLU A 47 -5.25 -5.57 1.06
C GLU A 47 -3.88 -5.20 1.63
N LEU A 48 -3.82 -4.12 2.40
CA LEU A 48 -2.63 -3.67 3.09
C LEU A 48 -2.47 -4.24 4.50
N GLN A 49 -3.37 -5.10 4.95
CA GLN A 49 -3.36 -5.59 6.34
C GLN A 49 -2.05 -6.29 6.68
N ASP A 50 -1.48 -7.01 5.72
CA ASP A 50 -0.22 -7.74 5.84
C ASP A 50 1.00 -6.91 5.37
N CYS A 51 0.81 -5.63 5.02
CA CYS A 51 1.90 -4.75 4.63
C CYS A 51 2.50 -4.03 5.84
N GLU A 52 3.82 -4.13 6.01
CA GLU A 52 4.55 -3.41 7.05
C GLU A 52 4.36 -1.89 6.98
N ALA A 53 4.23 -1.34 5.76
CA ALA A 53 3.95 0.08 5.56
C ALA A 53 2.67 0.56 6.25
N LEU A 54 1.63 -0.29 6.34
CA LEU A 54 0.40 0.03 7.07
C LEU A 54 0.61 0.02 8.58
N ASP A 55 1.30 -0.99 9.10
CA ASP A 55 1.61 -1.07 10.53
C ASP A 55 2.44 0.14 10.99
N GLN A 56 3.51 0.48 10.25
CA GLN A 56 4.33 1.66 10.53
C GLN A 56 3.50 2.95 10.47
N TRP A 57 2.64 3.10 9.47
CA TRP A 57 1.79 4.27 9.34
C TRP A 57 0.78 4.40 10.49
N LEU A 58 0.16 3.29 10.90
CA LEU A 58 -0.76 3.25 12.04
C LEU A 58 -0.06 3.56 13.36
N LYS A 59 1.18 3.07 13.55
CA LYS A 59 2.02 3.41 14.72
C LYS A 59 2.40 4.88 14.73
N ALA A 60 2.85 5.44 13.60
CA ALA A 60 3.27 6.83 13.50
C ALA A 60 2.10 7.83 13.63
N LYS A 61 0.92 7.50 13.07
CA LYS A 61 -0.30 8.32 13.18
C LYS A 61 -1.14 7.98 14.42
N GLY A 62 -0.75 6.96 15.18
CA GLY A 62 -1.34 6.57 16.45
C GLY A 62 -0.99 7.56 17.55
N HIS A 63 -1.53 8.78 17.44
CA HIS A 63 -1.69 9.68 18.57
C HIS A 63 -3.18 9.65 18.93
N TRP A 64 -3.50 8.83 19.92
CA TRP A 64 -4.78 8.84 20.65
C TRP A 64 -4.42 8.97 22.13
#